data_AF-A0A524KQ25-F1
#
_entry.id   AF-A0A524KQ25-F1
#
_cell.length_a   1.000
_cell.length_b   1.000
_cell.length_c   1.000
_cell.angle_alpha   90.00
_cell.angle_beta   90.00
_cell.angle_gamma   90.00
#
_symmetry.space_group_name_H-M   'P 1'
#
loop_
_entity.id
_entity.type
_entity.pdbx_description
1 polymer ?
#
loop_
_entity_poly.entity_id
_entity_poly.type
_entity_poly.pdbx_seq_one_letter_code
_entity_poly.pdbx_strand_id
1 'polypeptide(L)'
;LGLLIPVALVAGREWRVLASASGWATLLILASTVVFGFEYWKYFLAGLSNAASHVERGNMPIMAMSSIYGFVRAIDASHAVALGTQIAASMAVAAIIAWIWSRKHAGNELRCAALCAAIPLATPYAFYYEMVVTLAAGLFLLRDGFGRGLLAKLWLLVIWFGPVPAMYLQSIASVAAVTPLILLATTAICMVRVWRREHDALSGEALLASNPPGSPPRVSPRP
;
A
#
# COMPACT_ATOMS: atom_id res chain seq x y z
N LEU A 1 2.02 5.80 -9.05
CA LEU A 1 1.82 5.28 -7.67
C LEU A 1 0.39 4.89 -7.33
N GLY A 2 -0.64 5.69 -7.63
CA GLY A 2 -2.02 5.47 -7.13
C GLY A 2 -2.83 4.26 -7.62
N LEU A 3 -2.20 3.19 -8.15
CA LEU A 3 -2.89 2.03 -8.73
C LEU A 3 -3.83 1.32 -7.73
N LEU A 4 -3.45 1.32 -6.44
CA LEU A 4 -4.24 0.68 -5.38
C LEU A 4 -5.38 1.55 -4.85
N ILE A 5 -5.42 2.85 -5.17
CA ILE A 5 -6.44 3.76 -4.66
C ILE A 5 -7.85 3.34 -5.15
N PRO A 6 -8.09 3.11 -6.46
CA PRO A 6 -9.40 2.63 -6.92
C PRO A 6 -9.78 1.27 -6.31
N VAL A 7 -8.81 0.36 -6.16
CA VAL A 7 -9.04 -0.97 -5.55
C VAL A 7 -9.55 -0.83 -4.11
N ALA A 8 -8.88 0.02 -3.32
CA ALA A 8 -9.26 0.33 -1.95
C ALA A 8 -10.67 0.96 -1.87
N LEU A 9 -10.94 1.98 -2.68
CA LEU A 9 -12.22 2.69 -2.68
C LEU A 9 -13.39 1.78 -3.09
N VAL A 10 -13.20 0.92 -4.10
CA VAL A 10 -14.21 -0.05 -4.53
C VAL A 10 -14.47 -1.07 -3.42
N ALA A 11 -13.42 -1.63 -2.81
CA ALA A 11 -13.55 -2.62 -1.74
C ALA A 11 -14.19 -2.03 -0.46
N GLY A 12 -13.89 -0.77 -0.15
CA GLY A 12 -14.52 -0.01 0.94
C GLY A 12 -15.90 0.56 0.61
N ARG A 13 -16.38 0.42 -0.64
CA ARG A 13 -17.65 0.97 -1.14
C ARG A 13 -17.73 2.50 -1.05
N GLU A 14 -16.60 3.17 -1.18
CA GLU A 14 -16.45 4.63 -1.09
C GLU A 14 -16.77 5.33 -2.43
N TRP A 15 -17.98 5.08 -2.96
CA TRP A 15 -18.39 5.51 -4.29
C TRP A 15 -18.35 7.02 -4.50
N ARG A 16 -18.64 7.79 -3.44
CA ARG A 16 -18.61 9.26 -3.48
C ARG A 16 -17.19 9.79 -3.69
N VAL A 17 -16.21 9.18 -3.00
CA VAL A 17 -14.80 9.54 -3.13
C VAL A 17 -14.29 9.14 -4.50
N LEU A 18 -14.64 7.94 -4.96
CA LEU A 18 -14.27 7.46 -6.30
C LEU A 18 -14.81 8.37 -7.40
N ALA A 19 -16.10 8.73 -7.33
CA ALA A 19 -16.73 9.62 -8.31
C ALA A 19 -16.09 11.02 -8.31
N SER A 20 -15.80 11.58 -7.13
CA SER A 20 -15.12 12.87 -7.01
C SER A 20 -13.71 12.83 -7.62
N ALA A 21 -12.91 11.80 -7.27
CA ALA A 21 -11.57 11.63 -7.80
C ALA A 21 -11.56 11.45 -9.32
N SER A 22 -12.48 10.63 -9.86
CA SER A 22 -12.67 10.46 -11.29
C SER A 22 -13.08 11.77 -11.97
N GLY A 23 -14.01 12.54 -11.38
CA GLY A 23 -14.43 13.83 -11.90
C GLY A 23 -13.28 14.83 -12.01
N TRP A 24 -12.45 14.96 -10.96
CA TRP A 24 -11.26 15.80 -10.99
C TRP A 24 -10.21 15.33 -12.01
N ALA A 25 -9.98 14.02 -12.11
CA ALA A 25 -9.06 13.48 -13.11
C ALA A 25 -9.53 13.78 -14.54
N THR A 26 -10.83 13.58 -14.83
CA THR A 26 -11.42 13.92 -16.13
C THR A 26 -11.32 15.42 -16.40
N LEU A 27 -11.58 16.28 -15.41
CA LEU A 27 -11.46 17.73 -15.57
C LEU A 27 -10.02 18.13 -15.95
N LEU A 28 -9.01 17.56 -15.29
CA LEU A 28 -7.60 17.83 -15.59
C LEU A 28 -7.19 17.32 -16.98
N ILE A 29 -7.67 16.14 -17.39
CA ILE A 29 -7.47 15.59 -18.73
C ILE A 29 -8.08 16.51 -19.80
N LEU A 30 -9.29 17.01 -19.57
CA LEU A 30 -9.95 17.92 -20.49
C LEU A 30 -9.23 19.27 -20.54
N ALA A 31 -8.88 19.83 -19.38
CA ALA A 31 -8.14 21.08 -19.29
C ALA A 31 -6.78 21.00 -20.01
N SER A 32 -6.01 19.92 -19.83
CA SER A 32 -4.75 19.72 -20.54
C SER A 32 -4.97 19.60 -22.06
N THR A 33 -6.02 18.90 -22.48
CA THR A 33 -6.37 18.78 -23.91
C THR A 33 -6.74 20.13 -24.52
N VAL A 34 -7.47 20.99 -23.78
CA VAL A 34 -7.83 22.33 -24.24
C VAL A 34 -6.60 23.24 -24.35
N VAL A 35 -5.69 23.18 -23.36
CA VAL A 35 -4.50 24.05 -23.31
C VAL A 35 -3.43 23.63 -24.32
N PHE A 36 -3.18 22.34 -24.47
CA PHE A 36 -2.05 21.81 -25.28
C PHE A 36 -2.47 21.19 -26.62
N GLY A 37 -3.78 21.05 -26.87
CA GLY A 37 -4.33 20.40 -28.06
C GLY A 37 -4.31 18.87 -27.98
N PHE A 38 -5.03 18.22 -28.90
CA PHE A 38 -5.15 16.75 -28.90
C PHE A 38 -3.84 16.03 -29.30
N GLU A 39 -3.02 16.66 -30.14
CA GLU A 39 -1.73 16.11 -30.58
C GLU A 39 -0.74 15.91 -29.41
N TYR A 40 -0.88 16.69 -28.32
CA TYR A 40 -0.11 16.50 -27.09
C TYR A 40 -0.14 15.05 -26.58
N TRP A 41 -1.30 14.38 -26.69
CA TRP A 41 -1.46 13.00 -26.22
C TRP A 41 -0.57 12.02 -26.99
N LYS A 42 -0.32 12.24 -28.29
CA LYS A 42 0.58 11.39 -29.07
C LYS A 42 2.01 11.52 -28.55
N TYR A 43 2.47 12.75 -28.32
CA TYR A 43 3.80 13.01 -27.75
C TYR A 43 3.94 12.47 -26.33
N PHE A 44 2.89 12.62 -25.51
CA PHE A 44 2.84 12.07 -24.16
C PHE A 44 2.97 10.53 -24.17
N LEU A 45 2.19 9.85 -25.00
CA LEU A 45 2.23 8.39 -25.13
C LEU A 45 3.57 7.89 -25.70
N ALA A 46 4.12 8.59 -26.69
CA ALA A 46 5.46 8.30 -27.21
C ALA A 46 6.53 8.48 -26.12
N GLY A 47 6.44 9.53 -25.31
CA GLY A 47 7.31 9.76 -24.17
C GLY A 47 7.20 8.65 -23.12
N LEU A 48 5.99 8.19 -22.82
CA LEU A 48 5.75 7.08 -21.89
C LEU A 48 6.35 5.76 -22.40
N SER A 49 6.15 5.44 -23.67
CA SER A 49 6.75 4.26 -24.31
C SER A 49 8.28 4.33 -24.31
N ASN A 50 8.84 5.53 -24.54
CA ASN A 50 10.27 5.74 -24.49
C ASN A 50 10.81 5.56 -23.07
N ALA A 51 10.15 6.11 -22.05
CA ALA A 51 10.54 5.90 -20.66
C ALA A 51 10.50 4.41 -20.26
N ALA A 52 9.46 3.67 -20.68
CA ALA A 52 9.36 2.24 -20.44
C ALA A 52 10.50 1.45 -21.09
N SER A 53 10.88 1.78 -22.33
CA SER A 53 11.98 1.09 -23.02
C SER A 53 13.34 1.33 -22.36
N HIS A 54 13.58 2.53 -21.79
CA HIS A 54 14.79 2.81 -21.03
C HIS A 54 14.92 1.91 -19.79
N VAL A 55 13.80 1.54 -19.20
CA VAL A 55 13.77 0.74 -17.98
C VAL A 55 13.95 -0.74 -18.30
N GLU A 56 13.31 -1.20 -19.38
CA GLU A 56 13.52 -2.54 -19.91
C GLU A 56 15.02 -2.77 -20.19
N ARG A 57 15.64 -1.84 -20.94
CA ARG A 57 17.06 -1.88 -21.33
C ARG A 57 18.03 -1.64 -20.16
N GLY A 58 17.55 -1.20 -19.01
CA GLY A 58 18.40 -0.89 -17.84
C GLY A 58 19.19 0.42 -17.97
N ASN A 59 18.74 1.32 -18.83
CA ASN A 59 19.31 2.65 -19.03
C ASN A 59 18.86 3.66 -17.95
N MET A 60 17.92 3.28 -17.08
CA MET A 60 17.59 4.02 -15.87
C MET A 60 18.44 3.54 -14.70
N PRO A 61 18.67 4.39 -13.67
CA PRO A 61 19.37 3.98 -12.46
C PRO A 61 18.53 2.95 -11.69
N ILE A 62 18.65 1.67 -12.07
CA ILE A 62 17.92 0.53 -11.48
C ILE A 62 18.10 0.52 -9.97
N MET A 63 19.31 0.81 -9.50
CA MET A 63 19.62 0.76 -8.08
C MET A 63 19.06 1.96 -7.28
N ALA A 64 18.54 2.99 -7.96
CA ALA A 64 17.76 4.07 -7.34
C ALA A 64 16.28 3.66 -7.13
N MET A 65 15.84 2.57 -7.75
CA MET A 65 14.49 2.05 -7.60
C MET A 65 14.38 1.25 -6.29
N SER A 66 13.45 1.67 -5.45
CA SER A 66 13.03 1.01 -4.22
C SER A 66 11.86 0.03 -4.45
N SER A 67 11.64 -0.41 -5.69
CA SER A 67 10.60 -1.36 -6.08
C SER A 67 11.09 -2.81 -6.01
N ILE A 68 10.14 -3.75 -6.01
CA ILE A 68 10.46 -5.19 -6.11
C ILE A 68 11.15 -5.47 -7.45
N TYR A 69 10.68 -4.85 -8.53
CA TYR A 69 11.34 -4.89 -9.84
C TYR A 69 12.80 -4.43 -9.77
N GLY A 70 13.08 -3.28 -9.13
CA GLY A 70 14.43 -2.73 -8.98
C GLY A 70 15.36 -3.70 -8.25
N PHE A 71 14.88 -4.29 -7.15
CA PHE A 71 15.63 -5.31 -6.41
C PHE A 71 15.93 -6.55 -7.26
N VAL A 72 14.94 -7.11 -7.96
CA VAL A 72 15.13 -8.31 -8.79
C VAL A 72 16.09 -8.03 -9.96
N ARG A 73 16.04 -6.83 -10.54
CA ARG A 73 17.01 -6.39 -11.56
C ARG A 73 18.40 -6.16 -10.99
N ALA A 74 18.53 -5.74 -9.71
CA ALA A 74 19.81 -5.50 -9.06
C ALA A 74 20.60 -6.78 -8.72
N ILE A 75 19.95 -7.95 -8.77
CA ILE A 75 20.61 -9.27 -8.67
C ILE A 75 20.80 -9.92 -10.05
N ASP A 76 20.90 -9.11 -11.11
CA ASP A 76 21.13 -9.51 -12.50
C ASP A 76 20.06 -10.42 -13.14
N ALA A 77 18.85 -10.47 -12.57
CA ALA A 77 17.75 -11.19 -13.20
C ALA A 77 17.23 -10.46 -14.46
N SER A 78 16.68 -11.24 -15.39
CA SER A 78 16.15 -10.70 -16.64
C SER A 78 14.95 -9.77 -16.42
N HIS A 79 14.70 -8.87 -17.38
CA HIS A 79 13.52 -8.00 -17.37
C HIS A 79 12.21 -8.79 -17.17
N ALA A 80 12.05 -9.91 -17.89
CA ALA A 80 10.85 -10.74 -17.82
C ALA A 80 10.62 -11.32 -16.42
N VAL A 81 11.68 -11.82 -15.75
CA VAL A 81 11.58 -12.34 -14.38
C VAL A 81 11.26 -11.24 -13.37
N ALA A 82 11.92 -10.08 -13.50
CA ALA A 82 11.68 -8.93 -12.64
C ALA A 82 10.24 -8.40 -12.78
N LEU A 83 9.75 -8.28 -14.02
CA LEU A 83 8.40 -7.80 -14.30
C LEU A 83 7.35 -8.82 -13.83
N GLY A 84 7.57 -10.12 -14.08
CA GLY A 84 6.69 -11.18 -13.59
C GLY A 84 6.57 -11.19 -12.07
N THR A 85 7.70 -11.07 -11.36
CA THR A 85 7.73 -10.96 -9.90
C THR A 85 6.99 -9.71 -9.41
N GLN A 86 7.21 -8.56 -10.05
CA GLN A 86 6.53 -7.32 -9.72
C GLN A 86 5.01 -7.42 -9.91
N ILE A 87 4.53 -8.00 -11.02
CA ILE A 87 3.10 -8.18 -11.30
C ILE A 87 2.47 -9.07 -10.23
N ALA A 88 3.08 -10.22 -9.94
CA ALA A 88 2.60 -11.14 -8.92
C ALA A 88 2.50 -10.47 -7.54
N ALA A 89 3.54 -9.73 -7.13
CA ALA A 89 3.54 -8.99 -5.89
C ALA A 89 2.48 -7.88 -5.86
N SER A 90 2.30 -7.15 -6.98
CA SER A 90 1.30 -6.09 -7.09
C SER A 90 -0.12 -6.65 -6.97
N MET A 91 -0.39 -7.81 -7.57
CA MET A 91 -1.68 -8.51 -7.43
C MET A 91 -1.92 -9.00 -6.00
N ALA A 92 -0.90 -9.59 -5.36
CA ALA A 92 -1.00 -10.04 -3.98
C ALA A 92 -1.30 -8.87 -3.02
N VAL A 93 -0.57 -7.77 -3.15
CA VAL A 93 -0.78 -6.57 -2.35
C VAL A 93 -2.15 -5.93 -2.64
N ALA A 94 -2.60 -5.90 -3.90
CA ALA A 94 -3.94 -5.44 -4.25
C ALA A 94 -5.05 -6.27 -3.57
N ALA A 95 -4.89 -7.60 -3.54
CA ALA A 95 -5.83 -8.48 -2.84
C ALA A 95 -5.84 -8.23 -1.33
N ILE A 96 -4.67 -8.02 -0.70
CA ILE A 96 -4.56 -7.67 0.72
C ILE A 96 -5.27 -6.34 1.01
N ILE A 97 -5.03 -5.32 0.18
CA ILE A 97 -5.67 -4.00 0.36
C ILE A 97 -7.18 -4.07 0.16
N ALA A 98 -7.65 -4.79 -0.86
CA ALA A 98 -9.08 -5.02 -1.05
C ALA A 98 -9.69 -5.72 0.17
N TRP A 99 -9.03 -6.76 0.68
CA TRP A 99 -9.46 -7.45 1.89
C TRP A 99 -9.52 -6.50 3.09
N ILE A 100 -8.46 -5.73 3.39
CA ILE A 100 -8.42 -4.76 4.50
C ILE A 100 -9.56 -3.74 4.39
N TRP A 101 -9.78 -3.18 3.20
CA TRP A 101 -10.78 -2.14 2.99
C TRP A 101 -12.22 -2.67 3.04
N SER A 102 -12.44 -3.95 2.73
CA SER A 102 -13.74 -4.61 2.89
C SER A 102 -14.14 -4.89 4.34
N ARG A 103 -13.21 -4.79 5.31
CA ARG A 103 -13.44 -5.12 6.72
C ARG A 103 -14.10 -3.96 7.47
N LYS A 104 -15.22 -4.24 8.14
CA LYS A 104 -16.07 -3.26 8.84
C LYS A 104 -15.36 -2.65 10.06
N HIS A 105 -14.60 -3.46 10.79
CA HIS A 105 -13.94 -3.11 12.05
C HIS A 105 -12.47 -2.71 11.87
N ALA A 106 -11.99 -2.57 10.61
CA ALA A 106 -10.61 -2.16 10.35
C ALA A 106 -10.25 -0.78 10.93
N GLY A 107 -11.19 0.17 10.89
CA GLY A 107 -10.94 1.58 11.19
C GLY A 107 -10.26 2.31 10.02
N ASN A 108 -10.52 3.62 9.89
CA ASN A 108 -10.02 4.40 8.76
C ASN A 108 -8.50 4.60 8.82
N GLU A 109 -7.95 4.76 10.02
CA GLU A 109 -6.53 4.92 10.26
C GLU A 109 -5.75 3.71 9.74
N LEU A 110 -6.18 2.50 10.08
CA LEU A 110 -5.50 1.27 9.66
C LEU A 110 -5.66 1.01 8.15
N ARG A 111 -6.81 1.34 7.57
CA ARG A 111 -7.05 1.29 6.11
C ARG A 111 -6.11 2.23 5.35
N CYS A 112 -5.98 3.47 5.83
CA CYS A 112 -5.07 4.46 5.24
C CYS A 112 -3.60 4.08 5.44
N ALA A 113 -3.22 3.60 6.63
CA ALA A 113 -1.88 3.10 6.90
C ALA A 113 -1.47 1.99 5.92
N ALA A 114 -2.34 0.98 5.77
CA ALA A 114 -2.12 -0.12 4.85
C ALA A 114 -1.98 0.38 3.40
N LEU A 115 -2.89 1.25 2.95
CA LEU A 115 -2.88 1.78 1.60
C LEU A 115 -1.59 2.58 1.31
N CYS A 116 -1.17 3.46 2.23
CA CYS A 116 0.06 4.24 2.08
C CYS A 116 1.32 3.36 2.02
N ALA A 117 1.38 2.29 2.82
CA ALA A 117 2.50 1.35 2.77
C ALA A 117 2.50 0.49 1.49
N ALA A 118 1.31 0.15 0.98
CA ALA A 118 1.15 -0.73 -0.17
C ALA A 118 1.33 -0.03 -1.52
N ILE A 119 1.02 1.27 -1.62
CA ILE A 119 1.07 2.03 -2.87
C ILE A 119 2.41 1.89 -3.63
N PRO A 120 3.59 2.03 -2.98
CA PRO A 120 4.86 1.88 -3.70
C PRO A 120 5.16 0.44 -4.12
N LEU A 121 4.58 -0.56 -3.45
CA LEU A 121 4.78 -1.97 -3.79
C LEU A 121 4.07 -2.36 -5.10
N ALA A 122 3.07 -1.61 -5.52
CA ALA A 122 2.24 -1.92 -6.70
C ALA A 122 2.78 -1.34 -8.01
N THR A 123 4.01 -0.82 -8.02
CA THR A 123 4.62 -0.26 -9.23
C THR A 123 6.07 -0.71 -9.41
N PRO A 124 6.50 -1.09 -10.64
CA PRO A 124 7.91 -1.35 -10.94
C PRO A 124 8.79 -0.09 -10.80
N TYR A 125 8.18 1.09 -10.77
CA TYR A 125 8.84 2.39 -10.88
C TYR A 125 9.02 3.15 -9.57
N ALA A 126 8.91 2.48 -8.43
CA ALA A 126 9.05 3.15 -7.14
C ALA A 126 10.50 3.64 -6.92
N PHE A 127 10.74 4.95 -6.87
CA PHE A 127 12.02 5.57 -6.55
C PHE A 127 12.09 6.01 -5.09
N TYR A 128 13.30 6.20 -4.58
CA TYR A 128 13.54 6.60 -3.18
C TYR A 128 12.77 7.87 -2.78
N TYR A 129 12.59 8.85 -3.68
CA TYR A 129 11.89 10.10 -3.38
C TYR A 129 10.37 9.92 -3.21
N GLU A 130 9.82 8.82 -3.72
CA GLU A 130 8.39 8.49 -3.55
C GLU A 130 8.13 7.87 -2.17
N MET A 131 9.18 7.50 -1.43
CA MET A 131 9.07 6.89 -0.10
C MET A 131 8.58 7.86 0.98
N VAL A 132 8.39 9.15 0.67
CA VAL A 132 7.70 10.08 1.57
C VAL A 132 6.31 9.56 1.99
N VAL A 133 5.67 8.73 1.17
CA VAL A 133 4.38 8.10 1.51
C VAL A 133 4.47 7.15 2.71
N THR A 134 5.65 6.61 3.05
CA THR A 134 5.83 5.78 4.24
C THR A 134 5.64 6.57 5.53
N LEU A 135 5.94 7.88 5.52
CA LEU A 135 5.69 8.77 6.65
C LEU A 135 4.19 8.85 6.96
N ALA A 136 3.36 8.95 5.91
CA ALA A 136 1.91 8.91 6.06
C ALA A 136 1.44 7.56 6.65
N ALA A 137 2.00 6.44 6.18
CA ALA A 137 1.71 5.13 6.75
C ALA A 137 2.04 5.05 8.25
N GLY A 138 3.21 5.57 8.66
CA GLY A 138 3.61 5.66 10.05
C GLY A 138 2.70 6.55 10.90
N LEU A 139 2.28 7.70 10.39
CA LEU A 139 1.36 8.62 11.08
C LEU A 139 -0.02 7.99 11.29
N PHE A 140 -0.56 7.32 10.27
CA PHE A 140 -1.84 6.62 10.38
C PHE A 140 -1.75 5.44 11.35
N LEU A 141 -0.64 4.67 11.34
CA LEU A 141 -0.40 3.65 12.36
C LEU A 141 -0.36 4.25 13.77
N LEU A 142 0.36 5.35 13.96
CA LEU A 142 0.44 6.03 15.25
C LEU A 142 -0.95 6.46 15.74
N ARG A 143 -1.78 7.03 14.85
CA ARG A 143 -3.19 7.40 15.13
C ARG A 143 -4.07 6.19 15.44
N ASP A 144 -3.80 5.05 14.81
CA ASP A 144 -4.44 3.76 15.09
C ASP A 144 -4.09 3.17 16.48
N GLY A 145 -3.21 3.86 17.23
CA GLY A 145 -2.72 3.41 18.53
C GLY A 145 -1.56 2.43 18.43
N PHE A 146 -0.94 2.27 17.26
CA PHE A 146 0.36 1.61 17.12
C PHE A 146 1.43 2.48 17.81
N GLY A 147 2.34 1.86 18.56
CA GLY A 147 3.43 2.59 19.25
C GLY A 147 3.40 2.54 20.79
N ARG A 148 2.48 1.78 21.39
CA ARG A 148 2.44 1.61 22.86
C ARG A 148 3.64 0.81 23.42
N GLY A 149 4.15 -0.17 22.68
CA GLY A 149 5.30 -1.00 23.07
C GLY A 149 6.61 -0.59 22.39
N LEU A 150 7.75 -1.00 22.98
CA LEU A 150 9.09 -0.70 22.46
C LEU A 150 9.25 -1.11 20.98
N LEU A 151 8.87 -2.34 20.64
CA LEU A 151 8.98 -2.84 19.26
C LEU A 151 8.15 -2.01 18.26
N ALA A 152 6.97 -1.54 18.66
CA ALA A 152 6.15 -0.70 17.80
C ALA A 152 6.78 0.69 17.61
N LYS A 153 7.40 1.26 18.64
CA LYS A 153 8.16 2.52 18.52
C LYS A 153 9.39 2.35 17.62
N LEU A 154 10.15 1.27 17.80
CA LEU A 154 11.29 0.95 16.93
C LEU A 154 10.84 0.77 15.47
N TRP A 155 9.70 0.10 15.23
CA TRP A 155 9.17 -0.05 13.88
C TRP A 155 8.72 1.28 13.25
N LEU A 156 8.15 2.19 14.02
CA LEU A 156 7.83 3.54 13.54
C LEU A 156 9.10 4.30 13.12
N LEU A 157 10.21 4.16 13.86
CA LEU A 157 11.50 4.71 13.46
C LEU A 157 12.00 4.08 12.15
N VAL A 158 11.85 2.76 11.99
CA VAL A 158 12.22 2.06 10.74
C VAL A 158 11.38 2.53 9.56
N ILE A 159 10.07 2.72 9.71
CA ILE A 159 9.21 3.24 8.62
C ILE A 159 9.62 4.66 8.22
N TRP A 160 10.00 5.49 9.19
CA TRP A 160 10.35 6.90 8.97
C TRP A 160 11.73 7.09 8.38
N PHE A 161 12.74 6.42 8.93
CA PHE A 161 14.14 6.61 8.55
C PHE A 161 14.67 5.50 7.62
N GLY A 162 13.99 4.36 7.54
CA GLY A 162 14.41 3.21 6.73
C GLY A 162 14.56 3.48 5.24
N PRO A 163 13.79 4.40 4.62
CA PRO A 163 14.03 4.80 3.22
C PRO A 163 15.25 5.72 3.02
N VAL A 164 15.78 6.37 4.07
CA VAL A 164 16.88 7.35 3.94
C VAL A 164 18.18 6.72 3.42
N PRO A 165 18.62 5.54 3.89
CA PRO A 165 19.78 4.86 3.30
C PRO A 165 19.67 4.66 1.78
N ALA A 166 18.47 4.40 1.25
CA ALA A 166 18.26 4.25 -0.19
C ALA A 166 18.51 5.54 -0.98
N MET A 167 18.53 6.71 -0.33
CA MET A 167 18.88 7.99 -0.97
C MET A 167 20.40 8.12 -1.20
N TYR A 168 21.22 7.58 -0.29
CA TYR A 168 22.68 7.78 -0.30
C TYR A 168 23.48 6.56 -0.74
N LEU A 169 22.92 5.35 -0.57
CA LEU A 169 23.60 4.07 -0.81
C LEU A 169 23.00 3.34 -2.01
N GLN A 170 22.68 4.10 -3.05
CA GLN A 170 22.06 3.57 -4.27
C GLN A 170 22.99 2.57 -4.99
N SER A 171 24.30 2.55 -4.75
CA SER A 171 25.21 1.58 -5.39
C SER A 171 25.20 0.17 -4.77
N ILE A 172 24.42 -0.05 -3.70
CA ILE A 172 24.43 -1.30 -2.94
C ILE A 172 23.11 -2.05 -3.16
N ALA A 173 23.15 -3.16 -3.90
CA ALA A 173 21.97 -3.94 -4.28
C ALA A 173 21.12 -4.37 -3.07
N SER A 174 21.74 -4.68 -1.92
CA SER A 174 21.02 -5.06 -0.70
C SER A 174 20.21 -3.91 -0.10
N VAL A 175 20.61 -2.65 -0.29
CA VAL A 175 19.86 -1.48 0.21
C VAL A 175 18.56 -1.28 -0.58
N ALA A 176 18.56 -1.60 -1.87
CA ALA A 176 17.34 -1.58 -2.70
C ALA A 176 16.30 -2.62 -2.23
N ALA A 177 16.73 -3.70 -1.56
CA ALA A 177 15.85 -4.71 -0.99
C ALA A 177 15.17 -4.30 0.32
N VAL A 178 15.80 -3.39 1.08
CA VAL A 178 15.33 -3.04 2.43
C VAL A 178 13.97 -2.35 2.38
N THR A 179 13.81 -1.38 1.48
CA THR A 179 12.56 -0.61 1.35
C THR A 179 11.33 -1.48 1.06
N PRO A 180 11.30 -2.35 0.02
CA PRO A 180 10.15 -3.21 -0.23
C PRO A 180 9.87 -4.17 0.94
N LEU A 181 10.90 -4.64 1.66
CA LEU A 181 10.70 -5.46 2.86
C LEU A 181 10.03 -4.69 4.00
N ILE A 182 10.43 -3.43 4.26
CA ILE A 182 9.79 -2.56 5.25
C ILE A 182 8.32 -2.34 4.89
N LEU A 183 8.03 -2.07 3.62
CA LEU A 183 6.67 -1.85 3.12
C LEU A 183 5.80 -3.12 3.22
N LEU A 184 6.34 -4.28 2.84
CA LEU A 184 5.66 -5.56 2.96
C LEU A 184 5.35 -5.91 4.42
N ALA A 185 6.34 -5.77 5.30
CA ALA A 185 6.17 -5.99 6.74
C ALA A 185 5.13 -5.03 7.34
N THR A 186 5.14 -3.75 6.93
CA THR A 186 4.15 -2.77 7.38
C THR A 186 2.74 -3.12 6.90
N THR A 187 2.60 -3.56 5.65
CA THR A 187 1.32 -4.02 5.09
C THR A 187 0.82 -5.26 5.83
N ALA A 188 1.72 -6.21 6.14
CA ALA A 188 1.39 -7.41 6.93
C ALA A 188 0.99 -7.07 8.37
N ILE A 189 1.67 -6.13 9.03
CA ILE A 189 1.29 -5.62 10.36
C ILE A 189 -0.13 -5.05 10.32
N CYS A 190 -0.46 -4.25 9.30
CA CYS A 190 -1.80 -3.72 9.14
C CYS A 190 -2.83 -4.85 8.96
N MET A 191 -2.54 -5.81 8.08
CA MET A 191 -3.40 -6.98 7.84
C MET A 191 -3.68 -7.78 9.12
N VAL A 192 -2.64 -8.10 9.90
CA VAL A 192 -2.76 -8.86 11.16
C VAL A 192 -3.58 -8.10 12.18
N ARG A 193 -3.41 -6.77 12.28
CA ARG A 193 -4.19 -5.94 13.19
C ARG A 193 -5.67 -5.88 12.80
N VAL A 194 -5.98 -5.75 11.50
CA VAL A 194 -7.35 -5.82 10.99
C VAL A 194 -7.97 -7.17 11.32
N TRP A 195 -7.23 -8.26 11.07
CA TRP A 195 -7.71 -9.62 11.35
C TRP A 195 -8.06 -9.81 12.83
N ARG A 196 -7.21 -9.34 13.75
CA ARG A 196 -7.47 -9.39 15.20
C ARG A 196 -8.73 -8.59 15.58
N ARG A 197 -8.87 -7.36 15.05
CA ARG A 197 -10.05 -6.52 15.33
C ARG A 197 -11.35 -7.15 14.86
N GLU A 198 -11.36 -7.74 13.67
CA GLU A 198 -12.52 -8.46 13.15
C GLU A 198 -12.86 -9.67 14.02
N HIS A 199 -11.85 -10.45 14.41
CA HIS A 199 -12.05 -11.63 15.27
C HIS A 199 -12.59 -11.25 16.67
N ASP A 200 -12.03 -10.22 17.29
CA ASP A 200 -12.46 -9.72 18.59
C ASP A 200 -13.90 -9.15 18.54
N ALA A 201 -14.24 -8.44 17.46
CA ALA A 201 -15.58 -7.89 17.26
C ALA A 201 -16.63 -9.00 17.10
N LEU A 202 -16.36 -9.99 16.24
CA LEU A 202 -17.27 -11.12 16.02
C LEU A 202 -17.45 -11.97 17.28
N SER A 203 -16.38 -12.17 18.06
CA SER A 203 -16.44 -12.87 19.34
C SER A 203 -17.30 -12.10 20.36
N GLY A 204 -17.16 -10.78 20.42
CA GLY A 204 -17.98 -9.91 21.27
C GLY A 204 -19.47 -9.95 20.88
N GLU A 205 -19.78 -9.87 19.59
CA GLU A 205 -21.16 -9.98 19.08
C GLU A 205 -21.79 -11.34 19.42
N ALA A 206 -21.05 -12.44 19.30
CA ALA A 206 -21.52 -13.77 19.67
C ALA A 206 -21.77 -13.92 21.19
N LEU A 207 -20.92 -13.33 22.03
CA LEU A 207 -21.13 -13.31 23.49
C LEU A 207 -22.38 -12.52 23.88
N LEU A 208 -22.61 -11.36 23.26
CA LEU A 208 -23.83 -10.56 23.49
C LEU A 208 -25.09 -11.28 23.00
N ALA A 209 -25.01 -12.01 21.89
CA ALA A 209 -26.13 -12.80 21.38
C ALA A 209 -26.49 -13.98 22.31
N SER A 210 -25.49 -14.57 22.97
CA SER A 210 -25.69 -15.69 23.91
C SER A 210 -26.13 -15.25 25.32
N ASN A 211 -25.77 -14.04 25.74
CA ASN A 211 -26.18 -13.42 27.02
C ASN A 211 -26.75 -12.01 26.78
N PRO A 212 -28.00 -11.89 26.31
CA PRO A 212 -28.60 -10.59 26.04
C PRO A 212 -28.74 -9.77 27.34
N PRO A 213 -28.47 -8.45 27.31
CA PRO A 213 -28.59 -7.61 28.50
C PRO A 213 -30.02 -7.67 29.06
N GLY A 214 -30.14 -8.10 30.32
CA GLY A 214 -31.43 -8.30 31.00
C GLY A 214 -31.89 -9.76 31.12
N SER A 215 -31.18 -10.73 30.54
CA SER A 215 -31.49 -12.15 30.80
C SER A 215 -31.09 -12.54 32.23
N PRO A 216 -31.99 -13.21 33.00
CA PRO A 216 -31.62 -13.73 34.32
C PRO A 216 -30.45 -14.72 34.18
N PRO A 217 -29.53 -14.79 35.18
CA PRO A 217 -28.41 -15.71 35.11
C PRO A 217 -28.92 -17.13 34.90
N ARG A 218 -28.44 -17.81 33.84
CA ARG A 218 -28.76 -19.21 33.60
C ARG A 218 -28.24 -20.02 34.78
N VAL A 219 -29.13 -20.36 35.72
CA VAL A 219 -28.82 -21.27 36.81
C VAL A 219 -28.63 -22.64 36.17
N SER A 220 -27.38 -23.11 36.12
CA SER A 220 -27.10 -24.50 35.78
C SER A 220 -27.83 -25.39 36.79
N PRO A 221 -28.62 -26.40 36.37
CA PRO A 221 -29.15 -27.38 37.30
C PRO A 221 -27.95 -28.03 38.00
N ARG A 222 -27.86 -27.84 39.33
CA ARG A 222 -26.87 -28.56 40.13
C ARG A 222 -27.21 -30.05 40.06
N PRO A 223 -26.21 -30.95 39.95
CA PRO A 223 -26.42 -32.39 40.03
C PRO A 223 -26.97 -32.80 41.40
#